data_AF-A0A821YP73-F1
#
_entry.id   AF-A0A821YP73-F1
#
_cell.length_a   1.000
_cell.length_b   1.000
_cell.length_c   1.000
_cell.angle_alpha   90.00
_cell.angle_beta   90.00
_cell.angle_gamma   90.00
#
_symmetry.space_group_name_H-M   'P 1'
#
loop_
_entity.id
_entity.type
_entity.pdbx_description
1 polymer ?
#
loop_
_entity_poly.entity_id
_entity_poly.type
_entity_poly.pdbx_seq_one_letter_code
_entity_poly.pdbx_strand_id
1 'polypeptide(L)'
;MDLAPVVETLQATLSPQLRKHAEEKLAQICKTAGFIPCLVQIILNEQFDMGARQAGAIYLKNHINTYWSDYNDLKATTDSDIITLANAVNVNKAAGDNIQKFFVISDPDKEYLRNILIDAVIRTKDPLRCQLITAAGTMIKNDFPSKWPQFINQIHTCLSTDNINAWESALLIFYTLVQHYEYKKVEDRGPMDDVMFVILPLLHQRFMQLFAHNDSDQSALIQKQILKIFHAYTQ
;
A
#
# COMPACT_ATOMS: atom_id res chain seq x y z
N MET A 1 -20.83 -1.84 -8.57
CA MET A 1 -20.94 -3.15 -7.90
C MET A 1 -21.66 -2.93 -6.59
N ASP A 2 -22.53 -3.84 -6.17
CA ASP A 2 -23.22 -3.75 -4.87
C ASP A 2 -22.27 -4.15 -3.73
N LEU A 3 -22.32 -3.41 -2.61
CA LEU A 3 -21.45 -3.61 -1.45
C LEU A 3 -21.89 -4.82 -0.63
N ALA A 4 -23.20 -5.01 -0.45
CA ALA A 4 -23.72 -6.00 0.49
C ALA A 4 -23.31 -7.46 0.17
N PRO A 5 -23.38 -7.93 -1.09
CA PRO A 5 -22.95 -9.30 -1.41
C PRO A 5 -21.45 -9.52 -1.22
N VAL A 6 -20.64 -8.48 -1.41
CA VAL A 6 -19.19 -8.54 -1.21
C VAL A 6 -18.87 -8.59 0.28
N VAL A 7 -19.56 -7.79 1.11
CA VAL A 7 -19.44 -7.83 2.57
C VAL A 7 -19.81 -9.20 3.12
N GLU A 8 -20.94 -9.78 2.70
CA GLU A 8 -21.35 -11.13 3.11
C GLU A 8 -20.28 -12.17 2.74
N THR A 9 -19.73 -12.06 1.52
CA THR A 9 -18.68 -12.98 1.07
C THR A 9 -17.39 -12.80 1.89
N LEU A 10 -17.01 -11.56 2.24
CA LEU A 10 -15.86 -11.28 3.10
C LEU A 10 -16.07 -11.83 4.52
N GLN A 11 -17.26 -11.66 5.11
CA GLN A 11 -17.59 -12.23 6.41
C GLN A 11 -17.50 -13.77 6.41
N ALA A 12 -17.97 -14.40 5.33
CA ALA A 12 -17.90 -15.86 5.18
C ALA A 12 -16.45 -16.41 5.17
N THR A 13 -15.44 -15.60 4.81
CA THR A 13 -14.01 -16.00 4.90
C THR A 13 -13.54 -16.22 6.35
N LEU A 14 -14.20 -15.59 7.32
CA LEU A 14 -13.87 -15.70 8.73
C LEU A 14 -14.32 -17.04 9.31
N SER A 15 -15.36 -17.66 8.73
CA SER A 15 -15.91 -18.95 9.17
C SER A 15 -15.16 -20.13 8.56
N PRO A 16 -14.61 -21.08 9.35
CA PRO A 16 -13.86 -22.23 8.82
C PRO A 16 -14.63 -23.08 7.80
N GLN A 17 -15.95 -23.21 7.99
CA GLN A 17 -16.82 -24.04 7.13
C GLN A 17 -17.08 -23.40 5.76
N LEU A 18 -17.18 -22.06 5.71
CA LEU A 18 -17.55 -21.32 4.50
C LEU A 18 -16.33 -20.73 3.77
N ARG A 19 -15.17 -20.69 4.43
CA ARG A 19 -13.95 -20.02 3.95
C ARG A 19 -13.59 -20.40 2.52
N LYS A 20 -13.48 -21.69 2.23
CA LYS A 20 -13.04 -22.16 0.90
C LYS A 20 -13.97 -21.69 -0.21
N HIS A 21 -15.28 -21.82 0.00
CA HIS A 21 -16.28 -21.36 -0.96
C HIS A 21 -16.28 -19.83 -1.12
N ALA A 22 -16.12 -19.10 -0.02
CA ALA A 22 -16.02 -17.64 -0.03
C ALA A 22 -14.78 -17.16 -0.78
N GLU A 23 -13.61 -17.79 -0.56
CA GLU A 23 -12.36 -17.47 -1.27
C GLU A 23 -12.48 -17.75 -2.77
N GLU A 24 -13.08 -18.87 -3.17
CA GLU A 24 -13.36 -19.20 -4.57
C GLU A 24 -14.26 -18.14 -5.22
N LYS A 25 -15.30 -17.70 -4.51
CA LYS A 25 -16.20 -16.61 -4.97
C LYS A 25 -15.45 -15.29 -5.09
N LEU A 26 -14.60 -14.93 -4.12
CA LEU A 26 -13.77 -13.73 -4.17
C LEU A 26 -12.82 -13.75 -5.39
N ALA A 27 -12.21 -14.91 -5.68
CA ALA A 27 -11.33 -15.08 -6.83
C ALA A 27 -12.03 -14.94 -8.19
N GLN A 28 -13.34 -15.17 -8.24
CA GLN A 28 -14.16 -14.92 -9.43
C GLN A 28 -14.51 -13.44 -9.56
N ILE A 29 -15.01 -12.82 -8.49
CA ILE A 29 -15.49 -11.44 -8.55
C ILE A 29 -14.36 -10.41 -8.65
N CYS A 30 -13.14 -10.73 -8.18
CA CYS A 30 -12.02 -9.80 -8.20
C CYS A 30 -11.57 -9.37 -9.60
N LYS A 31 -11.96 -10.14 -10.63
CA LYS A 31 -11.71 -9.83 -12.04
C LYS A 31 -12.72 -8.86 -12.64
N THR A 32 -13.76 -8.50 -11.88
CA THR A 32 -14.85 -7.63 -12.35
C THR A 32 -14.45 -6.16 -12.18
N ALA A 33 -14.75 -5.33 -13.19
CA ALA A 33 -14.53 -3.90 -13.11
C ALA A 33 -15.25 -3.27 -11.91
N GLY A 34 -14.56 -2.38 -11.19
CA GLY A 34 -15.10 -1.71 -10.00
C GLY A 34 -15.04 -2.54 -8.72
N PHE A 35 -14.43 -3.74 -8.73
CA PHE A 35 -14.22 -4.52 -7.51
C PHE A 35 -13.29 -3.82 -6.52
N ILE A 36 -12.16 -3.26 -6.98
CA ILE A 36 -11.20 -2.58 -6.09
C ILE A 36 -11.81 -1.33 -5.43
N PRO A 37 -12.47 -0.41 -6.17
CA PRO A 37 -13.22 0.68 -5.55
C PRO A 37 -14.29 0.22 -4.55
N CYS A 38 -15.03 -0.85 -4.88
CA CYS A 38 -16.00 -1.46 -3.98
C CYS A 38 -15.34 -1.94 -2.67
N LEU A 39 -14.20 -2.62 -2.77
CA LEU A 39 -13.45 -3.13 -1.62
C LEU A 39 -12.94 -2.00 -0.73
N VAL A 40 -12.40 -0.93 -1.32
CA VAL A 40 -11.95 0.26 -0.57
C VAL A 40 -13.13 0.95 0.12
N GLN A 41 -14.29 1.07 -0.54
CA GLN A 41 -15.51 1.60 0.08
C GLN A 41 -15.94 0.77 1.30
N ILE A 42 -15.86 -0.56 1.23
CA ILE A 42 -16.16 -1.45 2.37
C ILE A 42 -15.18 -1.19 3.52
N ILE A 43 -13.87 -1.16 3.25
CA ILE A 43 -12.83 -0.94 4.26
C ILE A 43 -13.06 0.39 5.01
N LEU A 44 -13.45 1.43 4.29
CA LEU A 44 -13.61 2.79 4.80
C LEU A 44 -15.00 3.10 5.37
N ASN A 45 -15.97 2.20 5.22
CA ASN A 45 -17.33 2.40 5.71
C ASN A 45 -17.48 1.85 7.14
N GLU A 46 -17.64 2.75 8.10
CA GLU A 46 -17.76 2.41 9.53
C GLU A 46 -19.09 1.75 9.90
N GLN A 47 -20.07 1.70 8.98
CA GLN A 47 -21.33 0.98 9.19
C GLN A 47 -21.17 -0.54 9.10
N PHE A 48 -20.11 -1.03 8.44
CA PHE A 48 -19.79 -2.46 8.41
C PHE A 48 -18.99 -2.86 9.65
N ASP A 49 -19.17 -4.10 10.09
CA ASP A 49 -18.44 -4.63 11.24
C ASP A 49 -16.93 -4.70 10.96
N MET A 50 -16.13 -4.64 12.03
CA MET A 50 -14.67 -4.66 11.93
C MET A 50 -14.15 -5.95 11.26
N GLY A 51 -14.84 -7.09 11.43
CA GLY A 51 -14.44 -8.36 10.83
C GLY A 51 -14.49 -8.31 9.31
N ALA A 52 -15.59 -7.84 8.74
CA ALA A 52 -15.74 -7.66 7.30
C ALA A 52 -14.72 -6.65 6.74
N ARG A 53 -14.55 -5.52 7.42
CA ARG A 53 -13.61 -4.46 7.00
C ARG A 53 -12.16 -4.96 7.02
N GLN A 54 -11.77 -5.69 8.06
CA GLN A 54 -10.43 -6.25 8.19
C GLN A 54 -10.18 -7.35 7.17
N ALA A 55 -11.15 -8.24 6.93
CA ALA A 55 -11.08 -9.24 5.85
C ALA A 55 -10.89 -8.56 4.49
N GLY A 56 -11.60 -7.46 4.24
CA GLY A 56 -11.44 -6.65 3.03
C GLY A 56 -10.06 -6.03 2.89
N ALA A 57 -9.50 -5.45 3.97
CA ALA A 57 -8.17 -4.86 3.97
C ALA A 57 -7.06 -5.91 3.76
N ILE A 58 -7.19 -7.07 4.39
CA ILE A 58 -6.27 -8.21 4.19
C ILE A 58 -6.34 -8.69 2.74
N TYR A 59 -7.55 -8.84 2.20
CA TYR A 59 -7.74 -9.23 0.80
C TYR A 59 -7.11 -8.22 -0.15
N LEU A 60 -7.37 -6.92 0.03
CA LEU A 60 -6.82 -5.86 -0.81
C LEU A 60 -5.29 -5.88 -0.81
N LYS A 61 -4.68 -5.96 0.38
CA LYS A 61 -3.22 -6.06 0.52
C LYS A 61 -2.68 -7.29 -0.21
N ASN A 62 -3.27 -8.46 0.00
CA ASN A 62 -2.83 -9.69 -0.68
C ASN A 62 -3.00 -9.56 -2.20
N HIS A 63 -4.11 -8.99 -2.65
CA HIS A 63 -4.41 -8.78 -4.07
C HIS A 63 -3.38 -7.86 -4.73
N ILE A 64 -3.01 -6.75 -4.07
CA ILE A 64 -1.94 -5.85 -4.52
C ILE A 64 -0.59 -6.59 -4.51
N ASN A 65 -0.25 -7.31 -3.45
CA ASN A 65 1.00 -8.05 -3.36
C ASN A 65 1.17 -9.09 -4.47
N THR A 66 0.09 -9.73 -4.90
CA THR A 66 0.12 -10.77 -5.93
C THR A 66 0.03 -10.21 -7.34
N TYR A 67 -0.78 -9.17 -7.58
CA TYR A 67 -1.20 -8.80 -8.93
C TYR A 67 -0.85 -7.36 -9.36
N TRP A 68 -0.01 -6.65 -8.60
CA TRP A 68 0.40 -5.28 -8.95
C TRP A 68 1.34 -5.22 -10.15
N SER A 69 2.44 -5.96 -10.11
CA SER A 69 3.47 -5.93 -11.16
C SER A 69 3.18 -6.93 -12.26
N ASP A 70 3.41 -6.55 -13.51
CA ASP A 70 3.27 -7.47 -14.63
C ASP A 70 4.54 -8.32 -14.84
N TYR A 71 4.45 -9.31 -15.72
CA TYR A 71 5.57 -10.20 -16.05
C TYR A 71 6.78 -9.44 -16.61
N ASN A 72 6.57 -8.37 -17.38
CA ASN A 72 7.66 -7.64 -18.01
C ASN A 72 8.40 -6.77 -16.98
N ASP A 73 7.68 -6.16 -16.04
CA ASP A 73 8.22 -5.44 -14.89
C ASP A 73 9.08 -6.37 -14.01
N LEU A 74 8.59 -7.58 -13.73
CA LEU A 74 9.33 -8.61 -13.00
C LEU A 74 10.59 -9.07 -13.76
N LYS A 75 10.47 -9.24 -15.08
CA LYS A 75 11.59 -9.63 -15.96
C LYS A 75 12.68 -8.59 -16.06
N ALA A 76 12.32 -7.31 -16.04
CA ALA A 76 13.28 -6.21 -16.12
C ALA A 76 14.04 -5.99 -14.81
N THR A 77 13.50 -6.43 -13.67
CA THR A 77 14.00 -6.07 -12.34
C THR A 77 14.55 -7.24 -11.52
N THR A 78 14.44 -8.48 -12.01
CA THR A 78 14.74 -9.69 -11.22
C THR A 78 15.48 -10.73 -12.06
N ASP A 79 16.35 -11.53 -11.45
CA ASP A 79 17.01 -12.65 -12.12
C ASP A 79 16.00 -13.68 -12.66
N SER A 80 16.31 -14.29 -13.81
CA SER A 80 15.45 -15.25 -14.54
C SER A 80 14.92 -16.39 -13.66
N ASP A 81 15.74 -16.85 -12.71
CA ASP A 81 15.43 -17.99 -11.86
C ASP A 81 14.45 -17.63 -10.74
N ILE A 82 14.51 -16.39 -10.24
CA ILE A 82 13.56 -15.87 -9.24
C ILE A 82 12.19 -15.61 -9.89
N ILE A 83 12.16 -15.13 -11.14
CA ILE A 83 10.93 -14.95 -11.90
C ILE A 83 10.19 -16.29 -12.06
N THR A 84 10.93 -17.37 -12.29
CA THR A 84 10.38 -18.73 -12.40
C THR A 84 9.71 -19.19 -11.10
N LEU A 85 10.27 -18.83 -9.93
CA LEU A 85 9.68 -19.12 -8.61
C LEU A 85 8.51 -18.19 -8.27
N ALA A 86 8.59 -16.89 -8.58
CA ALA A 86 7.47 -15.96 -8.43
C ALA A 86 6.27 -16.39 -9.30
N ASN A 87 6.54 -16.91 -10.49
CA ASN A 87 5.55 -17.53 -11.37
C ASN A 87 4.94 -18.80 -10.77
N ALA A 88 5.68 -19.57 -9.95
CA ALA A 88 5.18 -20.72 -9.21
C ALA A 88 4.27 -20.34 -8.02
N VAL A 89 4.28 -19.08 -7.59
CA VAL A 89 3.36 -18.53 -6.58
C VAL A 89 2.13 -17.89 -7.22
N ASN A 90 2.26 -17.31 -8.41
CA ASN A 90 1.17 -16.72 -9.21
C ASN A 90 0.37 -17.76 -10.05
N VAL A 91 0.42 -19.05 -9.68
CA VAL A 91 -0.05 -20.16 -10.51
C VAL A 91 -1.57 -20.17 -10.65
N ASN A 92 -2.06 -19.70 -11.79
CA ASN A 92 -3.02 -20.48 -12.56
C ASN A 92 -2.23 -21.35 -13.54
N LYS A 93 -2.28 -22.65 -13.31
CA LYS A 93 -1.54 -23.67 -14.06
C LYS A 93 -2.12 -23.76 -15.48
N ALA A 94 -1.38 -23.33 -16.51
CA ALA A 94 -1.70 -23.66 -17.89
C ALA A 94 -0.65 -24.65 -18.41
N ALA A 95 -1.08 -25.89 -18.64
CA ALA A 95 -0.31 -26.89 -19.36
C ALA A 95 -0.37 -26.56 -20.86
N GLY A 96 0.81 -26.40 -21.48
CA GLY A 96 1.00 -26.35 -22.93
C GLY A 96 0.85 -24.97 -23.56
N ASP A 97 1.92 -24.52 -24.22
CA ASP A 97 2.14 -23.52 -25.32
C ASP A 97 1.19 -22.34 -25.61
N ASN A 98 0.12 -22.12 -24.85
CA ASN A 98 -0.67 -20.91 -24.85
C ASN A 98 -0.40 -20.17 -23.54
N ILE A 99 0.39 -19.09 -23.62
CA ILE A 99 0.64 -18.20 -22.49
C ILE A 99 -0.70 -17.56 -22.09
N GLN A 100 -1.39 -18.16 -21.12
CA GLN A 100 -2.59 -17.58 -20.54
C GLN A 100 -2.18 -16.28 -19.85
N LYS A 101 -2.68 -15.15 -20.34
CA LYS A 101 -2.36 -13.80 -19.84
C LYS A 101 -2.55 -13.78 -18.32
N PHE A 102 -1.46 -13.59 -17.57
CA PHE A 102 -1.50 -13.51 -16.11
C PHE A 102 -2.48 -12.41 -15.69
N PHE A 103 -3.26 -12.64 -14.63
CA PHE A 103 -4.12 -11.59 -14.11
C PHE A 103 -3.23 -10.49 -13.51
N VAL A 104 -3.46 -9.26 -13.93
CA VAL A 104 -2.79 -8.06 -13.44
C VAL A 104 -3.88 -7.04 -13.16
N ILE A 105 -3.75 -6.31 -12.05
CA ILE A 105 -4.68 -5.23 -11.71
C ILE A 105 -4.71 -4.22 -12.86
N SER A 106 -5.91 -3.80 -13.25
CA SER A 106 -6.09 -2.88 -14.37
C SER A 106 -5.46 -1.50 -14.09
N ASP A 107 -4.95 -0.81 -15.12
CA ASP A 107 -4.38 0.53 -14.94
C ASP A 107 -5.35 1.54 -14.31
N PRO A 108 -6.66 1.55 -14.66
CA PRO A 108 -7.64 2.39 -13.95
C PRO A 108 -7.74 2.10 -12.45
N ASP A 109 -7.70 0.82 -12.05
CA ASP A 109 -7.74 0.46 -10.64
C ASP A 109 -6.42 0.79 -9.92
N LYS A 110 -5.27 0.63 -10.60
CA LYS A 110 -3.97 1.06 -10.06
C LYS A 110 -3.96 2.57 -9.80
N GLU A 111 -4.42 3.35 -10.77
CA GLU A 111 -4.50 4.80 -10.64
C GLU A 111 -5.49 5.22 -9.54
N TYR A 112 -6.65 4.57 -9.45
CA TYR A 112 -7.58 4.75 -8.34
C TYR A 112 -6.91 4.50 -6.99
N LEU A 113 -6.15 3.40 -6.85
CA LEU A 113 -5.44 3.07 -5.61
C LEU A 113 -4.37 4.11 -5.25
N ARG A 114 -3.57 4.59 -6.23
CA ARG A 114 -2.59 5.67 -5.99
C ARG A 114 -3.24 6.95 -5.48
N ASN A 115 -4.47 7.24 -5.91
CA ASN A 115 -5.17 8.45 -5.53
C ASN A 115 -5.87 8.35 -4.15
N ILE A 116 -6.38 7.17 -3.78
CA ILE A 116 -7.16 7.01 -2.53
C ILE A 116 -6.35 6.49 -1.34
N LEU A 117 -5.22 5.80 -1.56
CA LEU A 117 -4.58 5.01 -0.50
C LEU A 117 -4.10 5.85 0.68
N ILE A 118 -3.53 7.03 0.44
CA ILE A 118 -3.06 7.92 1.51
C ILE A 118 -4.24 8.38 2.38
N ASP A 119 -5.34 8.82 1.76
CA ASP A 119 -6.57 9.18 2.48
C ASP A 119 -7.15 8.00 3.26
N ALA A 120 -7.12 6.79 2.66
CA ALA A 120 -7.58 5.57 3.32
C ALA A 120 -6.77 5.25 4.59
N VAL A 121 -5.45 5.45 4.59
CA VAL A 121 -4.60 5.27 5.78
C VAL A 121 -4.89 6.36 6.82
N ILE A 122 -5.11 7.61 6.42
CA ILE A 122 -5.44 8.73 7.33
C ILE A 122 -6.77 8.46 8.06
N ARG A 123 -7.77 7.94 7.35
CA ARG A 123 -9.13 7.71 7.87
C ARG A 123 -9.27 6.42 8.66
N THR A 124 -8.27 5.56 8.69
CA THR A 124 -8.33 4.27 9.37
C THR A 124 -7.40 4.21 10.58
N LYS A 125 -7.71 3.32 11.51
CA LYS A 125 -6.86 2.96 12.65
C LYS A 125 -6.52 1.47 12.54
N ASP A 126 -5.64 1.00 13.42
CA ASP A 126 -5.33 -0.43 13.48
C ASP A 126 -6.58 -1.23 13.91
N PRO A 127 -6.81 -2.43 13.33
CA PRO A 127 -5.89 -3.22 12.50
C PRO A 127 -5.96 -2.96 10.99
N LEU A 128 -6.81 -2.05 10.51
CA LEU A 128 -6.99 -1.78 9.08
C LEU A 128 -5.76 -1.04 8.50
N ARG A 129 -5.30 -0.03 9.25
CA ARG A 129 -4.22 0.87 8.86
C ARG A 129 -2.92 0.13 8.53
N CYS A 130 -2.52 -0.85 9.34
CA CYS A 130 -1.30 -1.64 9.08
C CYS A 130 -1.37 -2.48 7.78
N GLN A 131 -2.56 -2.99 7.41
CA GLN A 131 -2.73 -3.70 6.14
C GLN A 131 -2.59 -2.76 4.94
N LEU A 132 -3.18 -1.56 5.02
CA LEU A 132 -3.09 -0.55 3.98
C LEU A 132 -1.66 0.00 3.80
N ILE A 133 -0.92 0.20 4.91
CA ILE A 133 0.51 0.58 4.85
C ILE A 133 1.33 -0.50 4.14
N THR A 134 1.05 -1.77 4.42
CA THR A 134 1.75 -2.89 3.75
C THR A 134 1.47 -2.88 2.25
N ALA A 135 0.21 -2.64 1.85
CA ALA A 135 -0.16 -2.49 0.45
C ALA A 135 0.55 -1.29 -0.21
N ALA A 136 0.64 -0.16 0.49
CA ALA A 136 1.36 1.03 0.03
C ALA A 136 2.83 0.74 -0.26
N GLY A 137 3.50 -0.01 0.62
CA GLY A 137 4.90 -0.40 0.42
C GLY A 137 5.12 -1.19 -0.88
N THR A 138 4.21 -2.11 -1.20
CA THR A 138 4.26 -2.84 -2.49
C THR A 138 4.05 -1.90 -3.67
N MET A 139 3.06 -1.01 -3.62
CA MET A 139 2.81 -0.06 -4.70
C MET A 139 4.01 0.86 -4.92
N ILE A 140 4.57 1.43 -3.85
CA ILE A 140 5.73 2.33 -3.88
C ILE A 140 6.95 1.61 -4.46
N LYS A 141 7.26 0.40 -3.98
CA LYS A 141 8.40 -0.39 -4.46
C LYS A 141 8.38 -0.58 -5.98
N ASN A 142 7.20 -0.73 -6.58
CA ASN A 142 7.06 -1.07 -7.99
C ASN A 142 6.82 0.15 -8.89
N ASP A 143 6.30 1.25 -8.34
CA ASP A 143 5.86 2.39 -9.13
C ASP A 143 6.69 3.67 -8.92
N PHE A 144 7.36 3.83 -7.77
CA PHE A 144 8.15 5.03 -7.52
C PHE A 144 9.53 4.93 -8.20
N PRO A 145 10.03 6.01 -8.85
CA PRO A 145 9.39 7.31 -9.06
C PRO A 145 8.50 7.41 -10.32
N SER A 146 8.71 6.57 -11.33
CA SER A 146 8.25 6.82 -12.69
C SER A 146 6.74 6.66 -12.92
N LYS A 147 6.11 5.68 -12.27
CA LYS A 147 4.67 5.38 -12.42
C LYS A 147 3.80 6.08 -11.38
N TRP A 148 4.40 6.61 -10.31
CA TRP A 148 3.71 7.37 -9.26
C TRP A 148 4.45 8.68 -8.90
N PRO A 149 4.67 9.59 -9.87
CA PRO A 149 5.44 10.82 -9.65
C PRO A 149 4.78 11.78 -8.63
N GLN A 150 3.44 11.75 -8.53
CA GLN A 150 2.68 12.60 -7.62
C GLN A 150 2.80 12.20 -6.15
N PHE A 151 3.39 11.04 -5.83
CA PHE A 151 3.49 10.52 -4.47
C PHE A 151 4.12 11.54 -3.51
N ILE A 152 5.21 12.19 -3.93
CA ILE A 152 5.94 13.16 -3.09
C ILE A 152 5.10 14.41 -2.81
N ASN A 153 4.38 14.90 -3.83
CA ASN A 153 3.46 16.02 -3.65
C ASN A 153 2.34 15.66 -2.66
N GLN A 154 1.80 14.44 -2.72
CA GLN A 154 0.79 13.98 -1.77
C GLN A 154 1.32 13.92 -0.33
N ILE A 155 2.54 13.42 -0.11
CA ILE A 155 3.19 13.41 1.20
C ILE A 155 3.46 14.84 1.69
N HIS A 156 4.00 15.71 0.83
CA HIS A 156 4.25 17.10 1.15
C HIS A 156 2.95 17.82 1.56
N THR A 157 1.86 17.64 0.81
CA THR A 157 0.55 18.22 1.14
C THR A 157 0.08 17.77 2.51
N CYS A 158 0.13 16.48 2.83
CA CYS A 158 -0.27 15.96 4.14
C CYS A 158 0.54 16.60 5.28
N LEU A 159 1.87 16.63 5.13
CA LEU A 159 2.78 17.25 6.08
C LEU A 159 2.66 18.78 6.14
N SER A 160 2.00 19.42 5.19
CA SER A 160 1.79 20.88 5.17
C SER A 160 0.53 21.32 5.93
N THR A 161 -0.44 20.42 6.09
CA THR A 161 -1.69 20.70 6.83
C THR A 161 -1.48 20.84 8.34
N ASP A 162 -2.45 21.37 9.07
CA ASP A 162 -2.47 21.37 10.54
C ASP A 162 -3.12 20.12 11.14
N ASN A 163 -3.12 19.01 10.41
CA ASN A 163 -3.71 17.74 10.86
C ASN A 163 -2.62 16.75 11.30
N ILE A 164 -2.46 16.59 12.61
CA ILE A 164 -1.46 15.68 13.20
C ILE A 164 -1.68 14.20 12.79
N ASN A 165 -2.92 13.76 12.57
CA ASN A 165 -3.21 12.41 12.09
C ASN A 165 -2.78 12.23 10.62
N ALA A 166 -2.88 13.30 9.82
CA ALA A 166 -2.36 13.32 8.46
C ALA A 166 -0.84 13.21 8.44
N TRP A 167 -0.15 13.90 9.36
CA TRP A 167 1.31 13.78 9.51
C TRP A 167 1.71 12.36 9.88
N GLU A 168 1.11 11.80 10.92
CA GLU A 168 1.40 10.43 11.38
C GLU A 168 1.27 9.42 10.22
N SER A 169 0.15 9.47 9.50
CA SER A 169 -0.12 8.56 8.39
C SER A 169 0.81 8.76 7.20
N ALA A 170 1.08 10.02 6.82
CA ALA A 170 2.02 10.33 5.75
C ALA A 170 3.44 9.85 6.08
N LEU A 171 3.90 10.01 7.32
CA LEU A 171 5.22 9.55 7.76
C LEU A 171 5.33 8.03 7.80
N LEU A 172 4.26 7.32 8.17
CA LEU A 172 4.24 5.86 8.13
C LEU A 172 4.35 5.34 6.70
N ILE A 173 3.62 5.93 5.75
CA ILE A 173 3.71 5.56 4.33
C ILE A 173 5.07 5.98 3.75
N PHE A 174 5.52 7.20 4.00
CA PHE A 174 6.78 7.72 3.50
C PHE A 174 7.98 6.88 3.99
N TYR A 175 7.93 6.38 5.21
CA TYR A 175 8.95 5.48 5.71
C TYR A 175 9.08 4.20 4.87
N THR A 176 7.98 3.68 4.30
CA THR A 176 8.07 2.52 3.39
C THR A 176 8.88 2.82 2.11
N LEU A 177 8.82 4.06 1.61
CA LEU A 177 9.68 4.51 0.50
C LEU A 177 11.14 4.54 0.96
N VAL A 178 11.42 5.17 2.09
CA VAL A 178 12.80 5.30 2.60
C VAL A 178 13.41 3.92 2.83
N GLN A 179 12.67 2.98 3.44
CA GLN A 179 13.10 1.60 3.62
C GLN A 179 13.37 0.87 2.30
N HIS A 180 12.65 1.20 1.22
CA HIS A 180 12.92 0.62 -0.09
C HIS A 180 14.30 1.05 -0.65
N TYR A 181 14.79 2.23 -0.26
CA TYR A 181 16.08 2.76 -0.69
C TYR A 181 17.21 2.59 0.36
N GLU A 182 16.88 2.23 1.60
CA GLU A 182 17.81 2.10 2.75
C GLU A 182 19.05 1.24 2.45
N TYR A 183 18.88 0.16 1.68
CA TYR A 183 19.99 -0.75 1.34
C TYR A 183 20.33 -0.73 -0.15
N LYS A 184 19.86 0.27 -0.91
CA LYS A 184 20.25 0.42 -2.32
C LYS A 184 21.65 1.01 -2.44
N LYS A 185 22.35 0.66 -3.51
CA LYS A 185 23.66 1.24 -3.83
C LYS A 185 23.52 2.74 -4.10
N VAL A 186 24.60 3.48 -3.86
CA VAL A 186 24.66 4.94 -4.05
C VAL A 186 24.19 5.37 -5.45
N GLU A 187 24.52 4.60 -6.49
CA GLU A 187 24.11 4.85 -7.88
C GLU A 187 22.59 4.80 -8.10
N ASP A 188 21.88 3.97 -7.33
CA ASP A 188 20.42 3.78 -7.45
C ASP A 188 19.62 4.69 -6.49
N ARG A 189 20.31 5.50 -5.68
CA ARG A 189 19.70 6.33 -4.63
C ARG A 189 19.32 7.73 -5.07
N GLY A 190 19.74 8.17 -6.25
CA GLY A 190 19.43 9.50 -6.80
C GLY A 190 17.96 9.93 -6.62
N PRO A 191 16.96 9.10 -6.98
CA PRO A 191 15.55 9.45 -6.76
C PRO A 191 15.19 9.71 -5.29
N MET A 192 15.80 9.00 -4.35
CA MET A 192 15.56 9.21 -2.92
C MET A 192 16.24 10.48 -2.41
N ASP A 193 17.42 10.81 -2.93
CA ASP A 193 18.13 12.05 -2.58
C ASP A 193 17.37 13.29 -3.06
N ASP A 194 16.83 13.25 -4.28
CA ASP A 194 15.95 14.29 -4.82
C ASP A 194 14.72 14.50 -3.92
N VAL A 195 14.14 13.41 -3.43
CA VAL A 195 13.02 13.44 -2.48
C VAL A 195 13.42 14.07 -1.15
N MET A 196 14.56 13.67 -0.57
CA MET A 196 14.99 14.18 0.72
C MET A 196 15.41 15.64 0.66
N PHE A 197 15.90 16.12 -0.48
CA PHE A 197 16.13 17.55 -0.69
C PHE A 197 14.88 18.41 -0.42
N VAL A 198 13.70 17.89 -0.79
CA VAL A 198 12.41 18.56 -0.60
C VAL A 198 11.78 18.25 0.77
N ILE A 199 11.77 16.98 1.16
CA ILE A 199 11.02 16.52 2.34
C ILE A 199 11.78 16.75 3.65
N LEU A 200 13.12 16.65 3.67
CA LEU A 200 13.90 16.73 4.90
C LEU A 200 13.76 18.09 5.64
N PRO A 201 13.77 19.25 4.97
CA PRO A 201 13.49 20.53 5.62
C PRO A 201 12.11 20.57 6.30
N LEU A 202 11.10 19.99 5.65
CA LEU A 202 9.74 19.90 6.18
C LEU A 202 9.67 18.96 7.40
N LEU A 203 10.36 17.82 7.36
CA LEU A 203 10.47 16.92 8.52
C LEU A 203 11.11 17.64 9.71
N HIS A 204 12.18 18.39 9.48
CA HIS A 204 12.84 19.18 10.51
C HIS A 204 11.90 20.24 11.09
N GLN A 205 11.18 20.98 10.25
CA GLN A 205 10.19 21.96 10.71
C GLN A 205 9.11 21.31 11.61
N ARG A 206 8.56 20.17 11.20
CA ARG A 206 7.53 19.46 11.99
C ARG A 206 8.08 18.89 13.28
N PHE A 207 9.31 18.38 13.27
CA PHE A 207 9.99 17.94 14.48
C PHE A 207 10.13 19.08 15.49
N MET A 208 10.64 20.25 15.06
CA MET A 208 10.82 21.41 15.93
C MET A 208 9.50 21.95 16.48
N GLN A 209 8.45 21.96 15.66
CA GLN A 209 7.11 22.35 16.10
C GLN A 209 6.57 21.44 17.20
N LEU A 210 6.72 20.12 17.04
CA LEU A 210 6.27 19.14 18.04
C LEU A 210 7.12 19.20 19.32
N PHE A 211 8.43 19.37 19.18
CA PHE A 211 9.36 19.47 20.30
C PHE A 211 9.08 20.70 21.18
N ALA A 212 8.74 21.85 20.59
CA ALA A 212 8.54 23.09 21.34
C ALA A 212 7.17 23.20 22.04
N HIS A 213 6.14 22.52 21.53
CA HIS A 213 4.74 22.84 21.86
C HIS A 213 3.85 21.65 22.20
N ASN A 214 4.35 20.40 22.20
CA ASN A 214 3.47 19.25 22.33
C ASN A 214 4.11 18.04 23.06
N ASP A 215 3.74 17.88 24.33
CA ASP A 215 4.16 16.77 25.22
C ASP A 215 3.21 15.55 25.19
N SER A 216 2.45 15.35 24.11
CA SER A 216 1.58 14.17 23.97
C SER A 216 2.32 12.91 23.52
N ASP A 217 1.80 11.74 23.87
CA ASP A 217 2.28 10.44 23.35
C ASP A 217 2.30 10.42 21.81
N GLN A 218 1.28 11.01 21.17
CA GLN A 218 1.21 11.11 19.70
C GLN A 218 2.34 11.97 19.13
N SER A 219 2.67 13.09 19.78
CA SER A 219 3.81 13.93 19.43
C SER A 219 5.13 13.15 19.51
N ALA A 220 5.34 12.41 20.61
CA ALA A 220 6.53 11.58 20.78
C ALA A 220 6.64 10.48 19.72
N LEU A 221 5.53 9.82 19.37
CA LEU A 221 5.48 8.82 18.31
C LEU A 221 5.84 9.41 16.93
N ILE A 222 5.33 10.60 16.61
CA ILE A 222 5.65 11.29 15.35
C ILE A 222 7.11 11.72 15.32
N GLN A 223 7.63 12.32 16.39
CA GLN A 223 9.04 12.69 16.50
C GLN A 223 9.95 11.47 16.32
N LYS A 224 9.63 10.35 16.98
CA LYS A 224 10.32 9.06 16.80
C LYS A 224 10.26 8.60 15.34
N GLN A 225 9.12 8.70 14.68
CA GLN A 225 8.97 8.27 13.30
C GLN A 225 9.80 9.15 12.34
N ILE A 226 9.88 10.47 12.57
CA ILE A 226 10.76 11.37 11.83
C ILE A 226 12.23 10.95 11.99
N LEU A 227 12.66 10.65 13.21
CA LEU A 227 14.03 10.20 13.48
C LEU A 227 14.35 8.86 12.81
N LYS A 228 13.38 7.93 12.79
CA LYS A 228 13.52 6.66 12.06
C LYS A 228 13.69 6.88 10.55
N ILE A 229 12.90 7.78 9.96
CA ILE A 229 13.02 8.16 8.55
C ILE A 229 14.41 8.72 8.28
N PHE A 230 14.88 9.66 9.10
CA PHE A 230 16.21 10.24 8.94
C PHE A 230 17.31 9.17 9.06
N HIS A 231 17.25 8.32 10.08
CA HIS A 231 18.22 7.26 10.28
C HIS A 231 18.30 6.29 9.09
N ALA A 232 17.14 5.79 8.62
CA ALA A 232 17.07 4.87 7.49
C ALA A 232 17.55 5.52 6.18
N TYR A 233 17.40 6.82 6.02
CA TYR A 233 17.97 7.54 4.89
C TYR A 233 19.50 7.67 4.99
N THR A 234 20.09 7.74 6.18
CA THR A 234 21.55 7.90 6.31
C THR A 234 22.36 6.60 6.22
N GLN A 235 21.70 5.43 6.28
CA GLN A 235 22.34 4.14 5.96
C GLN A 235 22.64 4.06 4.48
#